data_AF-A0A8J7R730-F1
#
_entry.id   AF-A0A8J7R730-F1
#
_cell.length_a   1.000
_cell.length_b   1.000
_cell.length_c   1.000
_cell.angle_alpha   90.00
_cell.angle_beta   90.00
_cell.angle_gamma   90.00
#
_symmetry.space_group_name_H-M   'P 1'
#
loop_
_entity.id
_entity.type
_entity.pdbx_description
1 polymer ?
#
loop_
_entity_poly.entity_id
_entity_poly.type
_entity_poly.pdbx_seq_one_letter_code
_entity_poly.pdbx_strand_id
1 'polypeptide(L)'
;MTSIIWDNIGTSSVSQRVQLEKYLKFSIDYINSLLINPINFDVVASLYELDNEGTIAQASSDFLPLDGRGETYAQPGMIEAISGREVAGAIDAFVTFNATNLSDLFFDQTPWSGNDVPSLSIDAIAVTVHELLHTIGFMTFSDDLTGENPGYTVPMDRLIFAAPDGKIYFTGEEAIAEFGGPVPLAYGSLAHMGAPFDLGRDIMYPAVTFGYRSYVSDLNLAMLRDMGVATIRGNDFVNTAGSDNFVGNNASDTFDMRGVDAAGTRNVLDGKLGYDVAFYDGARSAYAISFAGDVAQISGGGRIDTLTSVERVEFADGTLLFDFDSSNADAAYRLYGGAFSRTPDEDGLRYWTLAWLNNDQTLHDAAAMFIGSDEFEDTYGAWITDLDFVSQLYRNVLGREGEGAGIDYWTDALAAATMDRADVLVQFTQLEEYVGLSNADLQNGYWVMA
;
A
#
# COMPACT_ATOMS: atom_id res chain seq x y z
N MET A 1 -27.04 -7.48 -14.34
CA MET A 1 -25.89 -7.59 -15.28
C MET A 1 -25.32 -6.20 -15.36
N THR A 2 -24.07 -6.01 -14.95
CA THR A 2 -23.38 -4.71 -14.97
C THR A 2 -23.53 -4.02 -16.33
N SER A 3 -23.93 -2.76 -16.31
CA SER A 3 -24.08 -1.90 -17.49
C SER A 3 -23.12 -0.73 -17.38
N ILE A 4 -22.35 -0.45 -18.43
CA ILE A 4 -21.50 0.74 -18.50
C ILE A 4 -21.91 1.53 -19.73
N ILE A 5 -22.34 2.77 -19.54
CA ILE A 5 -22.76 3.68 -20.60
C ILE A 5 -21.82 4.88 -20.61
N TRP A 6 -21.31 5.25 -21.79
CA TRP A 6 -20.48 6.44 -21.96
C TRP A 6 -21.31 7.64 -22.43
N ASP A 7 -21.31 8.74 -21.66
CA ASP A 7 -22.17 9.91 -21.91
C ASP A 7 -21.56 10.94 -22.88
N ASN A 8 -20.23 10.96 -23.05
CA ASN A 8 -19.54 11.96 -23.87
C ASN A 8 -18.51 11.32 -24.80
N ILE A 9 -18.78 11.39 -26.12
CA ILE A 9 -17.97 10.76 -27.17
C ILE A 9 -16.96 11.76 -27.79
N GLY A 10 -16.99 13.04 -27.40
CA GLY A 10 -16.37 14.13 -28.17
C GLY A 10 -14.87 14.35 -27.98
N THR A 11 -14.29 13.99 -26.83
CA THR A 11 -12.93 14.36 -26.41
C THR A 11 -11.96 13.19 -26.31
N SER A 12 -12.47 11.96 -26.19
CA SER A 12 -11.66 10.76 -25.96
C SER A 12 -11.52 9.87 -27.21
N SER A 13 -10.34 9.29 -27.43
CA SER A 13 -10.19 8.23 -28.42
C SER A 13 -11.00 6.99 -28.05
N VAL A 14 -11.43 6.21 -29.05
CA VAL A 14 -12.09 4.91 -28.82
C VAL A 14 -11.21 3.97 -28.00
N SER A 15 -9.89 3.99 -28.23
CA SER A 15 -8.92 3.17 -27.50
C SER A 15 -8.84 3.52 -26.02
N GLN A 16 -8.85 4.81 -25.65
CA GLN A 16 -8.83 5.22 -24.24
C GLN A 16 -10.09 4.75 -23.50
N ARG A 17 -11.27 4.86 -24.13
CA ARG A 17 -12.52 4.37 -23.52
C ARG A 17 -12.56 2.87 -23.36
N VAL A 18 -12.11 2.12 -24.38
CA VAL A 18 -12.03 0.66 -24.28
C VAL A 18 -11.07 0.23 -23.17
N GLN A 19 -9.93 0.94 -23.03
CA GLN A 19 -9.01 0.72 -21.92
C GLN A 19 -9.73 0.99 -20.60
N LEU A 20 -10.21 2.21 -20.34
CA LEU A 20 -10.87 2.58 -19.08
C LEU A 20 -12.05 1.67 -18.73
N GLU A 21 -12.88 1.30 -19.70
CA GLU A 21 -14.01 0.38 -19.50
C GLU A 21 -13.56 -1.01 -19.03
N LYS A 22 -12.43 -1.52 -19.55
CA LYS A 22 -11.85 -2.79 -19.08
C LYS A 22 -11.47 -2.71 -17.59
N TYR A 23 -10.90 -1.59 -17.16
CA TYR A 23 -10.45 -1.40 -15.76
C TYR A 23 -11.60 -1.14 -14.82
N LEU A 24 -12.61 -0.40 -15.28
CA LEU A 24 -13.86 -0.24 -14.55
C LEU A 24 -14.54 -1.59 -14.30
N LYS A 25 -14.55 -2.49 -15.30
CA LYS A 25 -15.05 -3.87 -15.11
C LYS A 25 -14.23 -4.66 -14.09
N PHE A 26 -12.90 -4.60 -14.15
CA PHE A 26 -12.06 -5.25 -13.13
C PHE A 26 -12.31 -4.71 -11.72
N SER A 27 -12.50 -3.41 -11.60
CA SER A 27 -12.79 -2.75 -10.32
C SER A 27 -14.14 -3.17 -9.76
N ILE A 28 -15.16 -3.25 -10.61
CA ILE A 28 -16.49 -3.75 -10.26
C ILE A 28 -16.43 -5.23 -9.84
N ASP A 29 -15.73 -6.07 -10.61
CA ASP A 29 -15.56 -7.48 -10.29
C ASP A 29 -14.84 -7.66 -8.94
N TYR A 30 -13.82 -6.84 -8.66
CA TYR A 30 -13.12 -6.84 -7.37
C TYR A 30 -14.05 -6.44 -6.23
N ILE A 31 -14.75 -5.30 -6.32
CA ILE A 31 -15.69 -4.87 -5.29
C ILE A 31 -16.76 -5.93 -5.05
N ASN A 32 -17.37 -6.48 -6.11
CA ASN A 32 -18.38 -7.53 -5.97
C ASN A 32 -17.82 -8.81 -5.35
N SER A 33 -16.53 -9.11 -5.53
CA SER A 33 -15.88 -10.23 -4.86
C SER A 33 -15.69 -10.02 -3.36
N LEU A 34 -15.82 -8.80 -2.86
CA LEU A 34 -15.74 -8.45 -1.45
C LEU A 34 -17.11 -8.36 -0.77
N LEU A 35 -18.21 -8.47 -1.53
CA LEU A 35 -19.57 -8.33 -1.02
C LEU A 35 -20.28 -9.69 -0.92
N ILE A 36 -21.05 -9.89 0.16
CA ILE A 36 -21.93 -11.07 0.30
C ILE A 36 -23.10 -10.99 -0.68
N ASN A 37 -23.57 -9.77 -0.94
CA ASN A 37 -24.60 -9.47 -1.93
C ASN A 37 -23.99 -8.59 -3.04
N PRO A 38 -23.58 -9.18 -4.18
CA PRO A 38 -23.04 -8.42 -5.30
C PRO A 38 -24.08 -7.44 -5.88
N ILE A 39 -23.58 -6.29 -6.32
CA ILE A 39 -24.33 -5.19 -6.96
C ILE A 39 -24.32 -5.40 -8.47
N ASN A 40 -25.43 -5.14 -9.17
CA ASN A 40 -25.42 -5.10 -10.63
C ASN A 40 -25.09 -3.71 -11.17
N PHE A 41 -23.92 -3.17 -10.82
CA PHE A 41 -23.49 -1.82 -11.17
C PHE A 41 -24.00 -1.30 -12.53
N ASP A 42 -24.94 -0.35 -12.47
CA ASP A 42 -25.35 0.51 -13.56
C ASP A 42 -24.49 1.79 -13.49
N VAL A 43 -23.50 1.90 -14.38
CA VAL A 43 -22.50 2.98 -14.37
C VAL A 43 -22.62 3.87 -15.59
N VAL A 44 -22.59 5.18 -15.35
CA VAL A 44 -22.37 6.19 -16.40
C VAL A 44 -20.93 6.67 -16.30
N ALA A 45 -20.15 6.45 -17.36
CA ALA A 45 -18.75 6.81 -17.44
C ALA A 45 -18.51 8.01 -18.36
N SER A 46 -17.59 8.88 -17.96
CA SER A 46 -17.23 10.10 -18.68
C SER A 46 -15.70 10.29 -18.73
N LEU A 47 -15.21 10.98 -19.76
CA LEU A 47 -13.81 11.34 -19.90
C LEU A 47 -13.68 12.78 -20.43
N TYR A 48 -13.30 13.72 -19.57
CA TYR A 48 -13.08 15.12 -19.91
C TYR A 48 -12.03 15.75 -19.00
N GLU A 49 -11.56 16.95 -19.36
CA GLU A 49 -10.63 17.72 -18.52
C GLU A 49 -11.37 18.26 -17.30
N LEU A 50 -10.88 17.92 -16.11
CA LEU A 50 -11.38 18.49 -14.85
C LEU A 50 -10.59 19.74 -14.49
N ASP A 51 -11.28 20.76 -13.97
CA ASP A 51 -10.66 22.04 -13.56
C ASP A 51 -9.75 21.92 -12.32
N ASN A 52 -9.75 20.76 -11.65
CA ASN A 52 -8.93 20.47 -10.48
C ASN A 52 -7.69 19.67 -10.89
N GLU A 53 -6.53 20.33 -11.01
CA GLU A 53 -5.28 19.76 -11.54
C GLU A 53 -4.76 18.51 -10.77
N GLY A 54 -5.31 18.21 -9.60
CA GLY A 54 -4.95 17.02 -8.79
C GLY A 54 -5.96 15.86 -8.81
N THR A 55 -7.12 15.99 -9.46
CA THR A 55 -8.15 14.93 -9.47
C THR A 55 -7.94 14.00 -10.66
N ILE A 56 -7.65 12.71 -10.42
CA ILE A 56 -7.42 11.71 -11.48
C ILE A 56 -8.74 11.11 -11.96
N ALA A 57 -9.63 10.81 -11.03
CA ALA A 57 -11.00 10.40 -11.27
C ALA A 57 -11.88 10.97 -10.16
N GLN A 58 -13.18 10.92 -10.37
CA GLN A 58 -14.18 11.19 -9.34
C GLN A 58 -15.38 10.28 -9.59
N ALA A 59 -16.01 9.80 -8.53
CA ALA A 59 -17.35 9.22 -8.62
C ALA A 59 -18.37 9.94 -7.76
N SER A 60 -19.61 9.90 -8.24
CA SER A 60 -20.79 10.33 -7.51
C SER A 60 -21.92 9.36 -7.72
N SER A 61 -22.98 9.51 -6.95
CA SER A 61 -24.18 8.68 -7.04
C SER A 61 -25.41 9.49 -6.68
N ASP A 62 -26.57 9.02 -7.13
CA ASP A 62 -27.85 9.52 -6.63
C ASP A 62 -28.07 9.06 -5.18
N PHE A 63 -29.04 9.66 -4.49
CA PHE A 63 -29.41 9.29 -3.13
C PHE A 63 -30.89 8.95 -3.04
N LEU A 64 -31.18 7.76 -2.54
CA LEU A 64 -32.54 7.27 -2.35
C LEU A 64 -32.82 7.05 -0.86
N PRO A 65 -34.08 7.19 -0.40
CA PRO A 65 -34.44 6.86 0.97
C PRO A 65 -34.09 5.42 1.32
N LEU A 66 -33.23 5.22 2.32
CA LEU A 66 -32.89 3.92 2.87
C LEU A 66 -33.94 3.44 3.86
N ASP A 67 -34.54 4.39 4.59
CA ASP A 67 -35.64 4.13 5.52
C ASP A 67 -36.99 4.61 4.97
N GLY A 68 -38.07 4.06 5.52
CA GLY A 68 -39.43 4.44 5.13
C GLY A 68 -39.87 5.83 5.63
N ARG A 69 -38.99 6.60 6.27
CA ARG A 69 -39.28 7.93 6.84
C ARG A 69 -38.60 9.06 6.06
N GLY A 70 -37.62 8.75 5.21
CA GLY A 70 -36.85 9.74 4.44
C GLY A 70 -35.87 10.53 5.31
N GLU A 71 -35.45 9.97 6.45
CA GLU A 71 -34.47 10.61 7.35
C GLU A 71 -33.04 10.12 7.06
N THR A 72 -32.93 8.88 6.56
CA THR A 72 -31.69 8.26 6.10
C THR A 72 -31.74 7.98 4.60
N TYR A 73 -30.70 8.37 3.89
CA TYR A 73 -30.50 8.13 2.46
C TYR A 73 -29.31 7.21 2.24
N ALA A 74 -29.27 6.56 1.10
CA ALA A 74 -28.10 5.80 0.64
C ALA A 74 -28.04 5.81 -0.89
N GLN A 75 -26.85 5.56 -1.40
CA GLN A 75 -26.61 5.34 -2.82
C GLN A 75 -27.36 4.08 -3.28
N PRO A 76 -27.90 4.03 -4.51
CA PRO A 76 -28.55 2.85 -5.07
C PRO A 76 -27.72 1.57 -4.88
N GLY A 77 -26.44 1.59 -5.26
CA GLY A 77 -25.56 0.42 -5.13
C GLY A 77 -25.39 -0.04 -3.67
N MET A 78 -25.36 0.88 -2.71
CA MET A 78 -25.37 0.53 -1.29
C MET A 78 -26.68 -0.15 -0.88
N ILE A 79 -27.83 0.36 -1.34
CA ILE A 79 -29.15 -0.25 -1.09
C ILE A 79 -29.20 -1.66 -1.69
N GLU A 80 -28.61 -1.88 -2.86
CA GLU A 80 -28.49 -3.21 -3.46
C GLU A 80 -27.65 -4.15 -2.60
N ALA A 81 -26.47 -3.70 -2.17
CA ALA A 81 -25.57 -4.51 -1.33
C ALA A 81 -26.18 -4.85 0.04
N ILE A 82 -26.96 -3.93 0.62
CA ILE A 82 -27.69 -4.17 1.88
C ILE A 82 -28.84 -5.17 1.65
N SER A 83 -29.62 -4.98 0.57
CA SER A 83 -30.89 -5.69 0.39
C SER A 83 -30.78 -6.99 -0.42
N GLY A 84 -29.67 -7.18 -1.15
CA GLY A 84 -29.49 -8.24 -2.15
C GLY A 84 -30.41 -8.11 -3.36
N ARG A 85 -30.91 -6.91 -3.67
CA ARG A 85 -31.89 -6.66 -4.74
C ARG A 85 -31.59 -5.39 -5.50
N GLU A 86 -31.71 -5.50 -6.82
CA GLU A 86 -31.62 -4.38 -7.75
C GLU A 86 -32.57 -3.22 -7.41
N VAL A 87 -32.07 -1.99 -7.50
CA VAL A 87 -32.89 -0.78 -7.50
C VAL A 87 -33.21 -0.38 -8.94
N ALA A 88 -34.30 -0.95 -9.47
CA ALA A 88 -34.66 -0.82 -10.88
C ALA A 88 -34.67 0.63 -11.39
N GLY A 89 -33.81 0.91 -12.38
CA GLY A 89 -33.74 2.19 -13.10
C GLY A 89 -32.95 3.28 -12.40
N ALA A 90 -32.28 2.96 -11.28
CA ALA A 90 -31.30 3.84 -10.67
C ALA A 90 -29.92 3.66 -11.33
N ILE A 91 -29.08 4.69 -11.26
CA ILE A 91 -27.67 4.61 -11.63
C ILE A 91 -26.88 4.49 -10.34
N ASP A 92 -26.03 3.47 -10.24
CA ASP A 92 -25.24 3.22 -9.04
C ASP A 92 -24.05 4.17 -8.94
N ALA A 93 -23.42 4.47 -10.07
CA ALA A 93 -22.23 5.31 -10.13
C ALA A 93 -22.18 6.18 -11.38
N PHE A 94 -21.81 7.44 -11.19
CA PHE A 94 -21.35 8.34 -12.24
C PHE A 94 -19.84 8.51 -12.06
N VAL A 95 -19.04 7.91 -12.94
CA VAL A 95 -17.58 7.91 -12.86
C VAL A 95 -17.01 8.83 -13.94
N THR A 96 -16.25 9.83 -13.54
CA THR A 96 -15.52 10.70 -14.45
C THR A 96 -14.03 10.48 -14.32
N PHE A 97 -13.36 10.16 -15.43
CA PHE A 97 -11.91 10.15 -15.52
C PHE A 97 -11.39 11.50 -16.04
N ASN A 98 -10.34 12.04 -15.43
CA ASN A 98 -9.70 13.26 -15.89
C ASN A 98 -8.80 12.97 -17.09
N ALA A 99 -9.08 13.63 -18.21
CA ALA A 99 -8.31 13.45 -19.44
C ALA A 99 -6.85 13.91 -19.32
N THR A 100 -6.56 14.86 -18.44
CA THR A 100 -5.22 15.46 -18.27
C THR A 100 -4.22 14.50 -17.63
N ASN A 101 -4.67 13.59 -16.75
CA ASN A 101 -3.81 12.71 -15.94
C ASN A 101 -3.79 11.25 -16.40
N LEU A 102 -4.37 10.93 -17.57
CA LEU A 102 -4.37 9.56 -18.07
C LEU A 102 -2.96 8.98 -18.31
N SER A 103 -1.96 9.82 -18.54
CA SER A 103 -0.56 9.40 -18.67
C SER A 103 0.06 8.90 -17.36
N ASP A 104 -0.51 9.32 -16.24
CA ASP A 104 0.01 9.02 -14.90
C ASP A 104 -0.54 7.67 -14.41
N LEU A 105 -1.58 7.14 -15.09
CA LEU A 105 -2.19 5.85 -14.77
C LEU A 105 -1.40 4.68 -15.34
N PHE A 106 -1.02 3.75 -14.46
CA PHE A 106 -0.58 2.42 -14.84
C PHE A 106 -1.78 1.49 -15.07
N PHE A 107 -1.83 0.95 -16.28
CA PHE A 107 -2.83 -0.02 -16.68
C PHE A 107 -2.26 -1.43 -16.58
N ASP A 108 -2.32 -2.01 -15.38
CA ASP A 108 -1.84 -3.37 -15.12
C ASP A 108 -2.57 -4.40 -16.00
N GLN A 109 -1.82 -5.20 -16.76
CA GLN A 109 -2.39 -6.22 -17.63
C GLN A 109 -2.73 -7.51 -16.89
N THR A 110 -2.15 -7.74 -15.71
CA THR A 110 -2.42 -8.87 -14.82
C THR A 110 -2.61 -8.37 -13.38
N PRO A 111 -3.67 -7.59 -13.12
CA PRO A 111 -3.91 -6.98 -11.80
C PRO A 111 -4.13 -7.98 -10.65
N TRP A 112 -4.19 -9.26 -10.98
CA TRP A 112 -4.45 -10.37 -10.06
C TRP A 112 -3.18 -11.17 -9.72
N SER A 113 -1.99 -10.76 -10.20
CA SER A 113 -0.72 -11.48 -9.98
C SER A 113 0.21 -10.83 -8.96
N GLY A 114 -0.25 -9.82 -8.21
CA GLY A 114 0.60 -9.08 -7.26
C GLY A 114 1.61 -8.14 -7.93
N ASN A 115 1.46 -7.87 -9.23
CA ASN A 115 2.41 -7.08 -10.00
C ASN A 115 2.62 -5.65 -9.48
N ASP A 116 3.85 -5.20 -9.67
CA ASP A 116 4.32 -3.87 -9.33
C ASP A 116 3.65 -2.73 -10.10
N VAL A 117 3.39 -1.63 -9.39
CA VAL A 117 3.00 -0.35 -9.98
C VAL A 117 4.28 0.44 -10.20
N PRO A 118 4.61 0.85 -11.45
CA PRO A 118 5.82 1.62 -11.71
C PRO A 118 5.90 2.88 -10.83
N SER A 119 7.09 3.21 -10.35
CA SER A 119 7.33 4.25 -9.34
C SER A 119 6.75 5.64 -9.65
N LEU A 120 6.58 5.98 -10.93
CA LEU A 120 6.00 7.24 -11.42
C LEU A 120 4.58 7.09 -11.97
N SER A 121 3.92 5.99 -11.64
CA SER A 121 2.56 5.72 -12.08
C SER A 121 1.64 5.41 -10.90
N ILE A 122 0.35 5.58 -11.15
CA ILE A 122 -0.73 5.36 -10.20
C ILE A 122 -1.54 4.17 -10.70
N ASP A 123 -1.87 3.22 -9.83
CA ASP A 123 -2.67 2.08 -10.24
C ASP A 123 -4.09 2.51 -10.65
N ALA A 124 -4.41 2.33 -11.94
CA ALA A 124 -5.72 2.66 -12.48
C ALA A 124 -6.87 1.88 -11.81
N ILE A 125 -6.61 0.65 -11.35
CA ILE A 125 -7.62 -0.13 -10.62
C ILE A 125 -7.82 0.43 -9.22
N ALA A 126 -6.76 0.72 -8.49
CA ALA A 126 -6.88 1.29 -7.15
C ALA A 126 -7.65 2.62 -7.18
N VAL A 127 -7.35 3.51 -8.14
CA VAL A 127 -8.12 4.75 -8.33
C VAL A 127 -9.59 4.45 -8.61
N THR A 128 -9.89 3.53 -9.51
CA THR A 128 -11.29 3.26 -9.88
C THR A 128 -12.07 2.59 -8.75
N VAL A 129 -11.44 1.69 -7.99
CA VAL A 129 -12.04 1.04 -6.82
C VAL A 129 -12.28 2.06 -5.70
N HIS A 130 -11.33 2.96 -5.43
CA HIS A 130 -11.49 4.08 -4.51
C HIS A 130 -12.75 4.88 -4.84
N GLU A 131 -12.89 5.32 -6.09
CA GLU A 131 -14.05 6.10 -6.52
C GLU A 131 -15.37 5.31 -6.35
N LEU A 132 -15.40 4.04 -6.71
CA LEU A 132 -16.60 3.20 -6.55
C LEU A 132 -16.94 2.93 -5.08
N LEU A 133 -15.98 2.96 -4.15
CA LEU A 133 -16.26 2.85 -2.71
C LEU A 133 -17.06 4.04 -2.18
N HIS A 134 -16.82 5.25 -2.70
CA HIS A 134 -17.67 6.40 -2.43
C HIS A 134 -19.12 6.16 -2.90
N THR A 135 -19.35 5.40 -3.96
CA THR A 135 -20.71 5.12 -4.45
C THR A 135 -21.45 4.03 -3.67
N ILE A 136 -20.80 3.37 -2.69
CA ILE A 136 -21.43 2.27 -1.93
C ILE A 136 -21.30 2.38 -0.40
N GLY A 137 -20.73 3.46 0.14
CA GLY A 137 -20.77 3.70 1.57
C GLY A 137 -19.90 4.84 2.09
N PHE A 138 -18.73 5.08 1.50
CA PHE A 138 -17.79 6.11 1.97
C PHE A 138 -18.23 7.51 1.52
N MET A 139 -19.38 7.97 1.98
CA MET A 139 -19.89 9.31 1.71
C MET A 139 -20.50 9.86 2.99
N THR A 140 -20.49 11.17 3.11
CA THR A 140 -21.02 11.88 4.27
C THR A 140 -21.69 13.17 3.83
N PHE A 141 -22.77 13.53 4.53
CA PHE A 141 -23.38 14.85 4.43
C PHE A 141 -22.96 15.77 5.57
N SER A 142 -22.21 15.24 6.52
CA SER A 142 -21.70 16.01 7.66
C SER A 142 -20.69 17.04 7.19
N ASP A 143 -20.65 18.19 7.84
CA ASP A 143 -19.69 19.24 7.52
C ASP A 143 -18.26 18.74 7.78
N ASP A 144 -17.39 18.83 6.77
CA ASP A 144 -16.06 18.20 6.79
C ASP A 144 -15.09 18.77 7.85
N LEU A 145 -15.43 19.93 8.44
CA LEU A 145 -14.59 20.60 9.43
C LEU A 145 -15.09 20.39 10.86
N THR A 146 -16.42 20.30 11.03
CA THR A 146 -17.07 20.25 12.34
C THR A 146 -17.67 18.88 12.67
N GLY A 147 -17.93 18.05 11.65
CA GLY A 147 -18.66 16.79 11.78
C GLY A 147 -20.16 16.98 12.06
N GLU A 148 -20.69 18.20 11.96
CA GLU A 148 -22.10 18.47 12.22
C GLU A 148 -22.98 17.98 11.05
N ASN A 149 -24.02 17.22 11.37
CA ASN A 149 -24.98 16.72 10.37
C ASN A 149 -26.04 17.78 10.01
N PRO A 150 -26.41 17.92 8.72
CA PRO A 150 -27.40 18.92 8.26
C PRO A 150 -28.88 18.60 8.56
N GLY A 151 -29.18 17.48 9.23
CA GLY A 151 -30.54 17.05 9.62
C GLY A 151 -31.14 15.94 8.75
N TYR A 152 -30.40 15.44 7.77
CA TYR A 152 -30.65 14.23 7.00
C TYR A 152 -29.32 13.49 6.86
N THR A 153 -29.36 12.17 6.94
CA THR A 153 -28.15 11.37 7.16
C THR A 153 -27.93 10.34 6.06
N VAL A 154 -26.67 9.97 5.84
CA VAL A 154 -26.29 8.67 5.26
C VAL A 154 -25.77 7.75 6.36
N PRO A 155 -25.64 6.43 6.13
CA PRO A 155 -25.18 5.49 7.15
C PRO A 155 -23.86 5.90 7.83
N MET A 156 -22.90 6.46 7.07
CA MET A 156 -21.63 6.94 7.61
C MET A 156 -21.82 8.05 8.66
N ASP A 157 -22.69 9.04 8.40
CA ASP A 157 -22.92 10.18 9.29
C ASP A 157 -23.34 9.75 10.70
N ARG A 158 -24.05 8.62 10.80
CA ARG A 158 -24.55 8.09 12.07
C ARG A 158 -23.44 7.53 12.96
N LEU A 159 -22.26 7.33 12.39
CA LEU A 159 -21.08 6.76 13.02
C LEU A 159 -19.94 7.78 13.11
N ILE A 160 -20.16 9.03 12.70
CA ILE A 160 -19.19 10.12 12.85
C ILE A 160 -19.30 10.73 14.25
N PHE A 161 -18.16 10.90 14.90
CA PHE A 161 -18.03 11.51 16.22
C PHE A 161 -16.93 12.57 16.21
N ALA A 162 -17.29 13.82 16.48
CA ALA A 162 -16.35 14.90 16.74
C ALA A 162 -15.92 14.84 18.22
N ALA A 163 -14.65 14.52 18.46
CA ALA A 163 -14.10 14.43 19.80
C ALA A 163 -13.73 15.81 20.36
N PRO A 164 -13.65 15.96 21.71
CA PRO A 164 -13.31 17.24 22.34
C PRO A 164 -11.92 17.79 22.00
N ASP A 165 -11.02 16.96 21.45
CA ASP A 165 -9.69 17.36 20.98
C ASP A 165 -9.70 17.99 19.58
N GLY A 166 -10.87 18.12 18.96
CA GLY A 166 -11.06 18.68 17.62
C GLY A 166 -10.84 17.69 16.49
N LYS A 167 -10.55 16.42 16.79
CA LYS A 167 -10.45 15.35 15.79
C LYS A 167 -11.82 14.72 15.57
N ILE A 168 -12.02 14.18 14.37
CA ILE A 168 -13.26 13.54 13.97
C ILE A 168 -12.96 12.06 13.69
N TYR A 169 -13.83 11.20 14.19
CA TYR A 169 -13.66 9.76 14.19
C TYR A 169 -14.88 9.05 13.61
N PHE A 170 -14.64 7.88 13.02
CA PHE A 170 -15.66 6.88 12.78
C PHE A 170 -15.69 5.89 13.95
N THR A 171 -16.89 5.60 14.46
CA THR A 171 -17.10 4.84 15.71
C THR A 171 -17.96 3.60 15.53
N GLY A 172 -17.94 2.99 14.35
CA GLY A 172 -18.55 1.67 14.14
C GLY A 172 -17.88 0.59 15.00
N GLU A 173 -18.66 -0.38 15.47
CA GLU A 173 -18.18 -1.40 16.43
C GLU A 173 -17.18 -2.35 15.79
N GLU A 174 -17.44 -2.78 14.55
CA GLU A 174 -16.55 -3.67 13.82
C GLU A 174 -15.26 -2.96 13.42
N ALA A 175 -15.35 -1.72 12.95
CA ALA A 175 -14.18 -0.90 12.61
C ALA A 175 -13.31 -0.62 13.84
N ILE A 176 -13.92 -0.37 15.01
CA ILE A 176 -13.18 -0.22 16.27
C ILE A 176 -12.47 -1.52 16.66
N ALA A 177 -13.13 -2.68 16.48
CA ALA A 177 -12.52 -3.96 16.80
C ALA A 177 -11.31 -4.26 15.89
N GLU A 178 -11.41 -3.92 14.62
CA GLU A 178 -10.34 -4.08 13.62
C GLU A 178 -9.17 -3.13 13.89
N PHE A 179 -9.47 -1.85 14.12
CA PHE A 179 -8.46 -0.80 14.28
C PHE A 179 -7.84 -0.74 15.68
N GLY A 180 -8.51 -1.30 16.69
CA GLY A 180 -8.12 -1.19 18.10
C GLY A 180 -8.58 0.10 18.80
N GLY A 181 -9.47 0.87 18.18
CA GLY A 181 -10.01 2.13 18.72
C GLY A 181 -10.88 2.90 17.72
N PRO A 182 -11.39 4.09 18.07
CA PRO A 182 -12.07 4.96 17.11
C PRO A 182 -11.17 5.30 15.92
N VAL A 183 -11.68 5.15 14.70
CA VAL A 183 -10.92 5.33 13.46
C VAL A 183 -10.84 6.82 13.13
N PRO A 184 -9.66 7.44 13.03
CA PRO A 184 -9.56 8.85 12.65
C PRO A 184 -10.03 9.07 11.20
N LEU A 185 -10.77 10.14 10.98
CA LEU A 185 -11.17 10.59 9.64
C LEU A 185 -10.28 11.77 9.19
N ALA A 186 -10.12 11.92 7.88
CA ALA A 186 -9.28 12.97 7.31
C ALA A 186 -9.92 14.35 7.54
N TYR A 187 -9.14 15.28 8.10
CA TYR A 187 -9.60 16.64 8.33
C TYR A 187 -9.91 17.35 7.00
N GLY A 188 -11.12 17.87 6.85
CA GLY A 188 -11.56 18.50 5.61
C GLY A 188 -11.97 17.52 4.50
N SER A 189 -12.05 16.22 4.80
CA SER A 189 -12.55 15.20 3.87
C SER A 189 -13.03 13.95 4.61
N LEU A 190 -14.18 14.03 5.27
CA LEU A 190 -14.61 13.01 6.24
C LEU A 190 -15.02 11.67 5.62
N ALA A 191 -15.15 11.58 4.30
CA ALA A 191 -15.31 10.33 3.56
C ALA A 191 -14.02 9.47 3.54
N HIS A 192 -12.89 10.03 3.96
CA HIS A 192 -11.57 9.38 3.92
C HIS A 192 -11.01 9.14 5.32
N MET A 193 -10.06 8.22 5.42
CA MET A 193 -9.36 7.93 6.65
C MET A 193 -8.21 8.91 6.92
N GLY A 194 -8.02 9.26 8.19
CA GLY A 194 -7.04 10.24 8.65
C GLY A 194 -5.77 9.62 9.25
N ALA A 195 -4.70 10.41 9.25
CA ALA A 195 -3.45 10.12 9.96
C ALA A 195 -3.63 10.11 11.50
N PRO A 196 -2.68 9.55 12.30
CA PRO A 196 -1.38 8.99 11.93
C PRO A 196 -1.36 7.46 11.93
N PHE A 197 -1.52 6.83 10.78
CA PHE A 197 -1.39 5.37 10.67
C PHE A 197 -0.85 5.01 9.29
N ASP A 198 -0.05 3.94 9.24
CA ASP A 198 0.37 3.25 8.02
C ASP A 198 -0.84 2.60 7.33
N LEU A 199 -1.72 3.46 6.83
CA LEU A 199 -2.72 3.12 5.85
C LEU A 199 -2.19 3.51 4.47
N GLY A 200 -0.86 3.60 4.28
CA GLY A 200 -0.23 3.97 3.01
C GLY A 200 -0.54 3.01 1.86
N ARG A 201 -1.24 1.91 2.17
CA ARG A 201 -1.81 0.94 1.24
C ARG A 201 -3.33 0.82 1.34
N ASP A 202 -3.97 1.52 2.26
CA ASP A 202 -5.42 1.55 2.31
C ASP A 202 -5.95 2.43 1.19
N ILE A 203 -6.93 1.88 0.49
CA ILE A 203 -7.49 2.55 -0.67
C ILE A 203 -8.25 3.83 -0.32
N MET A 204 -8.79 3.98 0.89
CA MET A 204 -9.54 5.17 1.33
C MET A 204 -8.67 6.23 2.03
N TYR A 205 -7.34 6.16 1.88
CA TYR A 205 -6.45 7.26 2.22
C TYR A 205 -6.62 8.42 1.21
N PRO A 206 -6.72 9.69 1.64
CA PRO A 206 -7.10 10.80 0.77
C PRO A 206 -6.02 11.24 -0.21
N ALA A 207 -4.79 10.73 -0.09
CA ALA A 207 -3.70 11.09 -0.98
C ALA A 207 -3.49 10.02 -2.05
N VAL A 208 -3.24 10.47 -3.28
CA VAL A 208 -2.81 9.61 -4.38
C VAL A 208 -1.40 9.10 -4.09
N THR A 209 -1.20 7.80 -4.29
CA THR A 209 0.09 7.13 -4.07
C THR A 209 0.69 6.66 -5.40
N PHE A 210 1.86 7.22 -5.75
CA PHE A 210 2.65 6.81 -6.91
C PHE A 210 3.56 5.63 -6.57
N GLY A 211 3.64 4.64 -7.45
CA GLY A 211 4.46 3.44 -7.22
C GLY A 211 3.86 2.48 -6.18
N TYR A 212 2.58 2.65 -5.82
CA TYR A 212 1.88 1.81 -4.86
C TYR A 212 0.65 1.19 -5.47
N ARG A 213 0.44 -0.07 -5.10
CA ARG A 213 -0.90 -0.65 -5.08
C ARG A 213 -1.52 -0.41 -3.70
N SER A 214 -2.69 0.20 -3.72
CA SER A 214 -3.57 0.27 -2.55
C SER A 214 -4.65 -0.80 -2.66
N TYR A 215 -5.12 -1.26 -1.50
CA TYR A 215 -6.04 -2.39 -1.34
C TYR A 215 -7.25 -1.96 -0.52
N VAL A 216 -8.38 -2.64 -0.73
CA VAL A 216 -9.51 -2.54 0.19
C VAL A 216 -9.13 -3.31 1.45
N SER A 217 -8.85 -2.60 2.55
CA SER A 217 -8.44 -3.22 3.80
C SER A 217 -9.61 -3.88 4.54
N ASP A 218 -9.30 -4.74 5.50
CA ASP A 218 -10.31 -5.26 6.43
C ASP A 218 -11.00 -4.17 7.24
N LEU A 219 -10.30 -3.05 7.48
CA LEU A 219 -10.88 -1.86 8.10
C LEU A 219 -11.93 -1.22 7.20
N ASN A 220 -11.67 -1.07 5.89
CA ASN A 220 -12.68 -0.57 4.96
C ASN A 220 -13.92 -1.47 4.94
N LEU A 221 -13.70 -2.79 4.91
CA LEU A 221 -14.79 -3.77 4.93
C LEU A 221 -15.55 -3.72 6.27
N ALA A 222 -14.87 -3.50 7.40
CA ALA A 222 -15.49 -3.32 8.71
C ALA A 222 -16.37 -2.08 8.76
N MET A 223 -15.90 -0.96 8.22
CA MET A 223 -16.70 0.27 8.11
C MET A 223 -17.95 0.05 7.24
N LEU A 224 -17.83 -0.65 6.11
CA LEU A 224 -18.98 -1.04 5.29
C LEU A 224 -20.00 -1.90 6.06
N ARG A 225 -19.53 -2.86 6.86
CA ARG A 225 -20.38 -3.71 7.71
C ARG A 225 -21.11 -2.90 8.80
N ASP A 226 -20.42 -1.98 9.47
CA ASP A 226 -21.04 -1.07 10.43
C ASP A 226 -22.12 -0.18 9.80
N MET A 227 -21.96 0.15 8.52
CA MET A 227 -22.95 0.89 7.72
C MET A 227 -24.08 0.01 7.16
N GLY A 228 -24.03 -1.31 7.38
CA GLY A 228 -25.05 -2.30 7.01
C GLY A 228 -24.76 -3.11 5.75
N VAL A 229 -23.65 -2.86 5.06
CA VAL A 229 -23.26 -3.62 3.86
C VAL A 229 -22.58 -4.92 4.28
N ALA A 230 -23.13 -6.07 3.87
CA ALA A 230 -22.54 -7.36 4.18
C ALA A 230 -21.32 -7.64 3.28
N THR A 231 -20.14 -7.78 3.87
CA THR A 231 -18.88 -8.06 3.15
C THR A 231 -18.31 -9.45 3.49
N ILE A 232 -17.41 -9.93 2.63
CA ILE A 232 -16.52 -11.05 2.92
C ILE A 232 -15.46 -10.61 3.95
N ARG A 233 -14.89 -11.57 4.67
CA ARG A 233 -13.76 -11.40 5.58
C ARG A 233 -12.60 -12.24 5.09
N GLY A 234 -11.39 -11.78 5.35
CA GLY A 234 -10.16 -12.55 5.23
C GLY A 234 -10.25 -13.95 5.84
N ASN A 235 -9.50 -14.88 5.27
CA ASN A 235 -9.25 -16.20 5.80
C ASN A 235 -8.03 -16.18 6.72
N ASP A 236 -8.22 -16.71 7.92
CA ASP A 236 -7.12 -17.00 8.84
C ASP A 236 -6.75 -18.47 8.74
N PHE A 237 -5.74 -18.78 7.94
CA PHE A 237 -5.20 -20.12 7.81
C PHE A 237 -4.21 -20.39 8.93
N VAL A 238 -4.34 -21.56 9.54
CA VAL A 238 -3.39 -22.08 10.53
C VAL A 238 -2.79 -23.36 9.99
N ASN A 239 -1.46 -23.41 9.95
CA ASN A 239 -0.73 -24.58 9.47
C ASN A 239 -1.13 -25.84 10.23
N THR A 240 -1.31 -26.94 9.50
CA THR A 240 -1.64 -28.24 10.09
C THR A 240 -0.48 -29.22 9.89
N ALA A 241 -0.66 -30.48 10.31
CA ALA A 241 0.40 -31.47 10.16
C ALA A 241 0.31 -32.11 8.78
N GLY A 242 1.31 -31.88 7.93
CA GLY A 242 1.39 -32.47 6.60
C GLY A 242 1.64 -31.43 5.51
N SER A 243 1.29 -31.78 4.27
CA SER A 243 1.29 -30.79 3.19
C SER A 243 -0.09 -30.16 3.11
N ASP A 244 -0.16 -28.85 3.29
CA ASP A 244 -1.38 -28.06 3.18
C ASP A 244 -1.46 -27.31 1.85
N ASN A 245 -2.70 -27.04 1.43
CA ASN A 245 -3.00 -26.23 0.24
C ASN A 245 -4.02 -25.17 0.62
N PHE A 246 -3.51 -24.03 1.05
CA PHE A 246 -4.29 -22.85 1.44
C PHE A 246 -4.59 -22.01 0.20
N VAL A 247 -5.89 -21.82 -0.05
CA VAL A 247 -6.38 -20.98 -1.13
C VAL A 247 -7.25 -19.93 -0.48
N GLY A 248 -6.75 -18.71 -0.49
CA GLY A 248 -7.38 -17.50 0.00
C GLY A 248 -8.62 -17.07 -0.77
N ASN A 249 -9.16 -15.95 -0.32
CA ASN A 249 -10.21 -15.22 -1.02
C ASN A 249 -9.70 -13.84 -1.43
N ASN A 250 -10.56 -12.94 -1.89
CA ASN A 250 -10.09 -11.64 -2.40
C ASN A 250 -9.97 -10.53 -1.34
N ALA A 251 -10.31 -10.84 -0.08
CA ALA A 251 -10.01 -10.01 1.08
C ALA A 251 -8.63 -10.37 1.64
N SER A 252 -8.12 -9.55 2.57
CA SER A 252 -6.79 -9.73 3.15
C SER A 252 -6.72 -11.02 3.97
N ASP A 253 -5.86 -11.96 3.61
CA ASP A 253 -5.74 -13.26 4.26
C ASP A 253 -4.48 -13.37 5.13
N THR A 254 -4.58 -14.14 6.21
CA THR A 254 -3.44 -14.47 7.07
C THR A 254 -3.09 -15.94 6.98
N PHE A 255 -1.79 -16.23 6.85
CA PHE A 255 -1.26 -17.59 6.80
C PHE A 255 -0.28 -17.81 7.96
N ASP A 256 -0.76 -18.40 9.06
CA ASP A 256 0.11 -18.77 10.17
C ASP A 256 0.85 -20.08 9.85
N MET A 257 2.06 -19.95 9.31
CA MET A 257 2.96 -21.05 8.93
C MET A 257 3.87 -21.52 10.07
N ARG A 258 3.63 -21.04 11.30
CA ARG A 258 4.41 -21.41 12.48
C ARG A 258 4.09 -22.83 12.94
N GLY A 259 5.14 -23.55 13.26
CA GLY A 259 5.10 -24.87 13.88
C GLY A 259 4.37 -25.93 13.07
N VAL A 260 4.11 -27.07 13.70
CA VAL A 260 3.27 -28.18 13.22
C VAL A 260 3.92 -29.15 12.22
N ASP A 261 4.65 -28.66 11.21
CA ASP A 261 5.14 -29.54 10.14
C ASP A 261 6.49 -30.23 10.37
N ALA A 262 6.60 -31.46 9.86
CA ALA A 262 7.82 -32.24 9.83
C ALA A 262 8.63 -32.02 8.56
N ALA A 263 9.93 -32.37 8.58
CA ALA A 263 10.75 -32.32 7.38
C ALA A 263 10.15 -33.18 6.23
N GLY A 264 10.11 -32.61 5.02
CA GLY A 264 9.57 -33.23 3.82
C GLY A 264 8.16 -32.77 3.43
N THR A 265 7.49 -31.97 4.28
CA THR A 265 6.23 -31.32 3.92
C THR A 265 6.43 -30.20 2.91
N ARG A 266 5.34 -29.92 2.20
CA ARG A 266 5.26 -28.85 1.21
C ARG A 266 3.92 -28.18 1.29
N ASN A 267 3.90 -26.88 1.57
CA ASN A 267 2.68 -26.11 1.61
C ASN A 267 2.52 -25.26 0.35
N VAL A 268 1.28 -25.00 -0.02
CA VAL A 268 0.93 -24.06 -1.08
C VAL A 268 0.03 -23.00 -0.48
N LEU A 269 0.42 -21.74 -0.65
CA LEU A 269 -0.29 -20.55 -0.21
C LEU A 269 -0.62 -19.74 -1.47
N ASP A 270 -1.90 -19.44 -1.65
CA ASP A 270 -2.43 -18.66 -2.77
C ASP A 270 -3.36 -17.60 -2.18
N GLY A 271 -2.84 -16.40 -1.90
CA GLY A 271 -3.56 -15.31 -1.24
C GLY A 271 -4.61 -14.63 -2.11
N LYS A 272 -4.53 -14.83 -3.44
CA LYS A 272 -5.40 -14.18 -4.44
C LYS A 272 -5.21 -12.67 -4.50
N LEU A 273 -6.07 -11.93 -3.81
CA LEU A 273 -6.23 -10.49 -3.88
C LEU A 273 -6.40 -9.98 -2.48
N GLY A 274 -6.20 -8.68 -2.31
CA GLY A 274 -6.15 -8.12 -0.96
C GLY A 274 -4.71 -8.08 -0.52
N TYR A 275 -4.53 -7.90 0.78
CA TYR A 275 -3.23 -7.71 1.38
C TYR A 275 -2.91 -8.92 2.27
N ASP A 276 -2.06 -9.81 1.76
CA ASP A 276 -1.86 -11.14 2.32
C ASP A 276 -0.53 -11.27 3.06
N VAL A 277 -0.57 -11.86 4.26
CA VAL A 277 0.60 -11.98 5.14
C VAL A 277 0.81 -13.42 5.59
N ALA A 278 2.04 -13.93 5.41
CA ALA A 278 2.46 -15.22 5.93
C ALA A 278 3.41 -15.09 7.12
N PHE A 279 3.16 -15.81 8.21
CA PHE A 279 3.96 -15.77 9.44
C PHE A 279 4.81 -17.04 9.58
N TYR A 280 6.11 -16.88 9.76
CA TYR A 280 7.08 -17.96 9.93
C TYR A 280 7.76 -17.93 11.30
N ASP A 281 8.20 -19.10 11.76
CA ASP A 281 8.94 -19.20 13.03
C ASP A 281 10.40 -18.77 12.89
N GLY A 282 10.93 -18.12 13.93
CA GLY A 282 12.37 -17.88 14.03
C GLY A 282 12.89 -16.86 13.00
N ALA A 283 14.21 -16.74 12.93
CA ALA A 283 14.88 -15.71 12.16
C ALA A 283 14.84 -16.00 10.64
N ARG A 284 14.82 -14.96 9.81
CA ARG A 284 14.90 -15.04 8.34
C ARG A 284 16.10 -15.84 7.86
N SER A 285 17.23 -15.77 8.57
CA SER A 285 18.45 -16.52 8.27
C SER A 285 18.29 -18.05 8.35
N ALA A 286 17.22 -18.56 9.00
CA ALA A 286 16.89 -19.97 9.03
C ALA A 286 16.23 -20.50 7.74
N TYR A 287 15.90 -19.59 6.81
CA TYR A 287 15.16 -19.90 5.58
C TYR A 287 15.96 -19.50 4.33
N ALA A 288 15.89 -20.34 3.30
CA ALA A 288 16.30 -19.99 1.95
C ALA A 288 15.05 -19.64 1.14
N ILE A 289 15.11 -18.52 0.44
CA ILE A 289 14.00 -17.98 -0.37
C ILE A 289 14.46 -17.86 -1.81
N SER A 290 13.63 -18.31 -2.73
CA SER A 290 13.88 -18.27 -4.18
C SER A 290 12.60 -17.97 -4.92
N PHE A 291 12.71 -17.43 -6.14
CA PHE A 291 11.56 -16.97 -6.91
C PHE A 291 11.54 -17.57 -8.31
N ALA A 292 10.34 -17.76 -8.85
CA ALA A 292 10.09 -18.18 -10.23
C ALA A 292 8.96 -17.33 -10.82
N GLY A 293 9.31 -16.14 -11.33
CA GLY A 293 8.31 -15.10 -11.58
C GLY A 293 7.76 -14.59 -10.25
N ASP A 294 6.44 -14.37 -10.17
CA ASP A 294 5.76 -13.83 -8.99
C ASP A 294 5.49 -14.89 -7.90
N VAL A 295 6.08 -16.08 -8.05
CA VAL A 295 5.93 -17.20 -7.12
C VAL A 295 7.17 -17.30 -6.25
N ALA A 296 7.00 -17.11 -4.95
CA ALA A 296 8.05 -17.29 -3.95
C ALA A 296 8.07 -18.75 -3.47
N GLN A 297 9.27 -19.28 -3.25
CA GLN A 297 9.50 -20.57 -2.61
C GLN A 297 10.38 -20.36 -1.38
N ILE A 298 9.83 -20.70 -0.22
CA ILE A 298 10.49 -20.58 1.08
C ILE A 298 10.83 -21.97 1.58
N SER A 299 12.08 -22.19 1.98
CA SER A 299 12.54 -23.48 2.47
C SER A 299 13.33 -23.35 3.77
N GLY A 300 12.98 -24.15 4.77
CA GLY A 300 13.57 -24.08 6.11
C GLY A 300 13.10 -25.24 6.98
N GLY A 301 13.96 -25.74 7.87
CA GLY A 301 13.63 -26.89 8.74
C GLY A 301 13.28 -28.19 7.98
N GLY A 302 13.65 -28.30 6.70
CA GLY A 302 13.29 -29.42 5.82
C GLY A 302 11.92 -29.31 5.16
N ARG A 303 11.22 -28.19 5.32
CA ARG A 303 9.93 -27.86 4.68
C ARG A 303 10.16 -26.99 3.45
N ILE A 304 9.25 -27.04 2.48
CA ILE A 304 9.30 -26.19 1.27
C ILE A 304 7.89 -25.67 0.97
N ASP A 305 7.70 -24.37 1.10
CA ASP A 305 6.42 -23.72 0.88
C ASP A 305 6.45 -22.91 -0.41
N THR A 306 5.33 -22.90 -1.14
CA THR A 306 5.15 -22.14 -2.38
C THR A 306 4.09 -21.08 -2.15
N LEU A 307 4.46 -19.82 -2.29
CA LEU A 307 3.61 -18.65 -2.06
C LEU A 307 3.34 -17.98 -3.40
N THR A 308 2.07 -17.70 -3.68
CA THR A 308 1.58 -16.98 -4.85
C THR A 308 0.61 -15.90 -4.38
N SER A 309 0.74 -14.68 -4.90
CA SER A 309 -0.06 -13.54 -4.46
C SER A 309 -0.06 -13.43 -2.93
N VAL A 310 1.13 -13.35 -2.34
CA VAL A 310 1.31 -13.02 -0.93
C VAL A 310 2.18 -11.79 -0.92
N GLU A 311 1.78 -10.73 -0.22
CA GLU A 311 2.50 -9.46 -0.21
C GLU A 311 3.68 -9.48 0.76
N ARG A 312 3.57 -10.20 1.88
CA ARG A 312 4.56 -10.14 2.96
C ARG A 312 4.79 -11.45 3.68
N VAL A 313 6.01 -11.58 4.18
CA VAL A 313 6.40 -12.70 5.04
C VAL A 313 7.06 -12.18 6.30
N GLU A 314 6.40 -12.42 7.43
CA GLU A 314 6.89 -12.03 8.75
C GLU A 314 7.70 -13.17 9.38
N PHE A 315 8.88 -12.82 9.88
CA PHE A 315 9.77 -13.68 10.66
C PHE A 315 9.96 -13.08 12.06
N ALA A 316 10.62 -13.82 12.95
CA ALA A 316 10.81 -13.36 14.33
C ALA A 316 11.76 -12.14 14.47
N ASP A 317 12.53 -11.81 13.42
CA ASP A 317 13.55 -10.75 13.42
C ASP A 317 13.31 -9.66 12.37
N GLY A 318 12.16 -9.67 11.69
CA GLY A 318 11.81 -8.70 10.66
C GLY A 318 10.84 -9.25 9.63
N THR A 319 10.61 -8.45 8.60
CA THR A 319 9.62 -8.72 7.56
C THR A 319 10.28 -8.66 6.20
N LEU A 320 9.90 -9.58 5.32
CA LEU A 320 10.25 -9.53 3.92
C LEU A 320 9.05 -9.00 3.12
N LEU A 321 9.23 -7.84 2.50
CA LEU A 321 8.22 -7.15 1.71
C LEU A 321 8.36 -7.54 0.24
N PHE A 322 7.36 -8.23 -0.32
CA PHE A 322 7.29 -8.49 -1.77
C PHE A 322 6.55 -7.38 -2.52
N ASP A 323 5.78 -6.59 -1.77
CA ASP A 323 4.86 -5.59 -2.26
C ASP A 323 5.48 -4.18 -2.35
N PHE A 324 6.82 -4.08 -2.40
CA PHE A 324 7.56 -2.82 -2.41
C PHE A 324 8.34 -2.68 -3.72
N ASP A 325 7.80 -1.93 -4.67
CA ASP A 325 8.52 -1.58 -5.90
C ASP A 325 8.74 -0.08 -6.01
N SER A 326 10.02 0.28 -5.98
CA SER A 326 10.45 1.59 -6.42
C SER A 326 11.87 1.49 -6.94
N SER A 327 12.11 2.15 -8.08
CA SER A 327 13.45 2.28 -8.65
C SER A 327 14.46 2.93 -7.70
N ASN A 328 14.00 3.64 -6.67
CA ASN A 328 14.81 4.32 -5.67
C ASN A 328 14.95 3.55 -4.35
N ALA A 329 14.22 2.46 -4.18
CA ALA A 329 14.17 1.67 -2.96
C ALA A 329 15.53 1.07 -2.62
N ASP A 330 16.14 0.43 -3.61
CA ASP A 330 17.53 -0.03 -3.65
C ASP A 330 18.55 0.98 -3.09
N ALA A 331 18.43 2.23 -3.52
CA ALA A 331 19.35 3.30 -3.11
C ALA A 331 19.11 3.72 -1.65
N ALA A 332 17.85 3.89 -1.25
CA ALA A 332 17.49 4.16 0.14
C ALA A 332 17.92 3.03 1.07
N TYR A 333 17.71 1.78 0.66
CA TYR A 333 18.11 0.58 1.40
C TYR A 333 19.61 0.53 1.65
N ARG A 334 20.40 0.72 0.59
CA ARG A 334 21.87 0.76 0.67
C ARG A 334 22.36 1.95 1.50
N LEU A 335 21.60 3.04 1.58
CA LEU A 335 21.94 4.18 2.44
C LEU A 335 21.90 3.81 3.93
N TYR A 336 20.91 3.03 4.37
CA TYR A 336 20.88 2.49 5.75
C TYR A 336 22.07 1.59 6.04
N GLY A 337 22.37 0.66 5.13
CA GLY A 337 23.51 -0.24 5.34
C GLY A 337 24.84 0.49 5.31
N GLY A 338 25.02 1.49 4.43
CA GLY A 338 26.22 2.33 4.38
C GLY A 338 26.38 3.25 5.59
N ALA A 339 25.29 3.87 6.05
CA ALA A 339 25.33 4.80 7.16
C ALA A 339 25.40 4.08 8.51
N PHE A 340 24.61 3.03 8.73
CA PHE A 340 24.35 2.46 10.05
C PHE A 340 24.71 0.97 10.19
N SER A 341 25.16 0.31 9.11
CA SER A 341 25.43 -1.14 9.10
C SER A 341 24.21 -2.00 9.48
N ARG A 342 23.00 -1.53 9.14
CA ARG A 342 21.74 -2.25 9.32
C ARG A 342 20.84 -2.07 8.11
N THR A 343 19.81 -2.89 8.04
CA THR A 343 18.71 -2.72 7.09
C THR A 343 17.72 -1.67 7.63
N PRO A 344 16.92 -1.04 6.75
CA PRO A 344 15.91 -0.10 7.19
C PRO A 344 14.79 -0.80 7.98
N ASP A 345 14.10 -0.04 8.83
CA ASP A 345 12.70 -0.31 9.18
C ASP A 345 11.78 0.10 8.02
N GLU A 346 10.56 -0.41 8.01
CA GLU A 346 9.63 -0.17 6.88
C GLU A 346 9.30 1.32 6.70
N ASP A 347 8.97 2.01 7.79
CA ASP A 347 8.62 3.44 7.76
C ASP A 347 9.78 4.27 7.23
N GLY A 348 11.00 3.97 7.68
CA GLY A 348 12.23 4.57 7.21
C GLY A 348 12.45 4.34 5.72
N LEU A 349 12.35 3.10 5.24
CA LEU A 349 12.49 2.79 3.81
C LEU A 349 11.45 3.56 2.98
N ARG A 350 10.19 3.55 3.42
CA ARG A 350 9.10 4.30 2.78
C ARG A 350 9.36 5.79 2.75
N TYR A 351 9.78 6.39 3.85
CA TYR A 351 10.04 7.82 3.90
C TYR A 351 11.11 8.22 2.88
N TRP A 352 12.28 7.56 2.93
CA TRP A 352 13.40 7.92 2.08
C TRP A 352 13.18 7.60 0.61
N THR A 353 12.38 6.58 0.30
CA THR A 353 12.05 6.30 -1.08
C THR A 353 10.94 7.20 -1.60
N LEU A 354 9.84 7.34 -0.86
CA LEU A 354 8.57 7.81 -1.42
C LEU A 354 8.31 9.26 -1.13
N ALA A 355 8.46 9.65 0.13
CA ALA A 355 8.33 11.04 0.53
C ALA A 355 9.54 11.87 0.04
N TRP A 356 10.67 11.22 -0.26
CA TRP A 356 11.91 11.89 -0.61
C TRP A 356 12.35 11.63 -2.05
N LEU A 357 12.94 10.48 -2.35
CA LEU A 357 13.60 10.23 -3.65
C LEU A 357 12.63 10.24 -4.84
N ASN A 358 11.39 9.79 -4.66
CA ASN A 358 10.37 9.84 -5.71
C ASN A 358 9.80 11.27 -5.93
N ASN A 359 10.09 12.21 -5.03
CA ASN A 359 9.66 13.61 -5.10
C ASN A 359 10.82 14.55 -5.51
N ASP A 360 11.66 14.09 -6.43
CA ASP A 360 12.81 14.81 -7.01
C ASP A 360 13.84 15.33 -5.99
N GLN A 361 13.82 14.82 -4.74
CA GLN A 361 14.86 15.11 -3.76
C GLN A 361 16.08 14.20 -4.00
N THR A 362 17.27 14.66 -3.60
CA THR A 362 18.51 13.96 -3.96
C THR A 362 18.91 12.92 -2.91
N LEU A 363 19.60 11.86 -3.38
CA LEU A 363 20.24 10.88 -2.50
C LEU A 363 21.39 11.50 -1.68
N HIS A 364 22.02 12.56 -2.19
CA HIS A 364 23.03 13.32 -1.46
C HIS A 364 22.42 14.03 -0.24
N ASP A 365 21.30 14.73 -0.42
CA ASP A 365 20.62 15.40 0.70
C ASP A 365 20.09 14.39 1.73
N ALA A 366 19.60 13.24 1.27
CA ALA A 366 19.26 12.13 2.16
C ALA A 366 20.47 11.67 2.97
N ALA A 367 21.61 11.39 2.30
CA ALA A 367 22.86 11.01 2.97
C ALA A 367 23.33 12.06 3.99
N ALA A 368 23.20 13.35 3.67
CA ALA A 368 23.52 14.43 4.59
C ALA A 368 22.64 14.40 5.86
N MET A 369 21.34 14.10 5.71
CA MET A 369 20.44 13.95 6.87
C MET A 369 20.70 12.68 7.68
N PHE A 370 21.07 11.57 7.04
CA PHE A 370 21.50 10.37 7.77
C PHE A 370 22.72 10.69 8.63
N ILE A 371 23.75 11.30 8.04
CA ILE A 371 24.99 11.69 8.75
C ILE A 371 24.71 12.71 9.87
N GLY A 372 23.75 13.60 9.67
CA GLY A 372 23.35 14.62 10.65
C GLY A 372 22.29 14.16 11.66
N SER A 373 21.90 12.88 11.64
CA SER A 373 20.86 12.34 12.53
C SER A 373 21.39 12.04 13.94
N ASP A 374 20.49 12.08 14.92
CA ASP A 374 20.79 11.63 16.29
C ASP A 374 21.28 10.17 16.29
N GLU A 375 20.75 9.31 15.41
CA GLU A 375 21.20 7.91 15.28
C GLU A 375 22.68 7.82 14.87
N PHE A 376 23.13 8.64 13.91
CA PHE A 376 24.52 8.63 13.47
C PHE A 376 25.45 9.15 14.57
N GLU A 377 25.05 10.23 15.24
CA GLU A 377 25.77 10.79 16.38
C GLU A 377 25.87 9.81 17.55
N ASP A 378 24.78 9.13 17.89
CA ASP A 378 24.74 8.13 18.96
C ASP A 378 25.59 6.90 18.63
N THR A 379 25.62 6.50 17.35
CA THR A 379 26.35 5.30 16.89
C THR A 379 27.86 5.55 16.79
N TYR A 380 28.27 6.70 16.26
CA TYR A 380 29.67 6.97 15.90
C TYR A 380 30.32 8.16 16.63
N GLY A 381 29.51 8.95 17.32
CA GLY A 381 29.94 10.14 18.06
C GLY A 381 29.84 11.44 17.25
N ALA A 382 29.49 12.52 17.93
CA ALA A 382 29.27 13.87 17.38
C ALA A 382 30.46 14.47 16.61
N TRP A 383 31.67 13.96 16.84
CA TRP A 383 32.92 14.51 16.34
C TRP A 383 33.81 13.44 15.69
N ILE A 384 33.21 12.52 14.94
CA ILE A 384 33.97 11.55 14.16
C ILE A 384 34.90 12.26 13.16
N THR A 385 36.18 11.86 13.12
CA THR A 385 37.15 12.43 12.18
C THR A 385 36.90 11.91 10.77
N ASP A 386 37.43 12.57 9.74
CA ASP A 386 37.27 12.09 8.35
C ASP A 386 37.90 10.70 8.15
N LEU A 387 39.04 10.44 8.80
CA LEU A 387 39.68 9.13 8.78
C LEU A 387 38.79 8.06 9.41
N ASP A 388 38.23 8.34 10.59
CA ASP A 388 37.36 7.40 11.30
C ASP A 388 36.04 7.19 10.53
N PHE A 389 35.49 8.25 9.94
CA PHE A 389 34.29 8.21 9.10
C PHE A 389 34.48 7.29 7.91
N VAL A 390 35.53 7.50 7.10
CA VAL A 390 35.83 6.65 5.93
C VAL A 390 36.09 5.21 6.36
N SER A 391 36.86 5.01 7.44
CA SER A 391 37.14 3.67 7.98
C SER A 391 35.85 2.95 8.41
N GLN A 392 34.89 3.69 8.96
CA GLN A 392 33.60 3.15 9.37
C GLN A 392 32.74 2.77 8.16
N LEU A 393 32.73 3.57 7.09
CA LEU A 393 31.99 3.22 5.88
C LEU A 393 32.50 1.90 5.28
N TYR A 394 33.81 1.67 5.23
CA TYR A 394 34.38 0.38 4.81
C TYR A 394 33.86 -0.80 5.64
N ARG A 395 33.81 -0.64 6.97
CA ARG A 395 33.27 -1.66 7.87
C ARG A 395 31.78 -1.90 7.62
N ASN A 396 31.01 -0.85 7.43
CA ASN A 396 29.57 -0.92 7.21
C ASN A 396 29.24 -1.63 5.89
N VAL A 397 29.83 -1.20 4.78
CA VAL A 397 29.46 -1.69 3.44
C VAL A 397 30.17 -2.99 3.03
N LEU A 398 31.42 -3.21 3.47
CA LEU A 398 32.22 -4.36 3.03
C LEU A 398 32.55 -5.34 4.17
N GLY A 399 32.18 -5.03 5.42
CA GLY A 399 32.48 -5.88 6.58
C GLY A 399 33.96 -6.02 6.89
N ARG A 400 34.81 -5.10 6.39
CA ARG A 400 36.28 -5.16 6.52
C ARG A 400 36.90 -3.77 6.63
N GLU A 401 38.14 -3.71 7.09
CA GLU A 401 38.93 -2.47 7.06
C GLU A 401 39.27 -2.08 5.62
N GLY A 402 39.32 -0.77 5.38
CA GLY A 402 39.74 -0.21 4.09
C GLY A 402 41.24 -0.39 3.86
N GLU A 403 41.62 -0.66 2.61
CA GLU A 403 43.02 -0.64 2.20
C GLU A 403 43.60 0.78 2.26
N GLY A 404 44.88 0.92 2.62
CA GLY A 404 45.51 2.22 2.85
C GLY A 404 45.35 3.21 1.68
N ALA A 405 45.53 2.75 0.44
CA ALA A 405 45.34 3.61 -0.73
C ALA A 405 43.89 4.07 -0.94
N GLY A 406 42.92 3.24 -0.56
CA GLY A 406 41.49 3.59 -0.62
C GLY A 406 41.13 4.59 0.46
N ILE A 407 41.59 4.38 1.70
CA ILE A 407 41.46 5.35 2.80
C ILE A 407 42.05 6.71 2.40
N ASP A 408 43.29 6.72 1.90
CA ASP A 408 43.98 7.94 1.47
C ASP A 408 43.15 8.68 0.41
N TYR A 409 42.64 7.97 -0.61
CA TYR A 409 41.81 8.55 -1.67
C TYR A 409 40.59 9.31 -1.13
N TRP A 410 39.79 8.68 -0.26
CA TRP A 410 38.58 9.30 0.27
C TRP A 410 38.89 10.45 1.23
N THR A 411 39.88 10.28 2.11
CA THR A 411 40.27 11.33 3.06
C THR A 411 40.90 12.54 2.38
N ASP A 412 41.67 12.34 1.30
CA ASP A 412 42.21 13.43 0.47
C ASP A 412 41.08 14.18 -0.25
N ALA A 413 40.06 13.49 -0.74
CA ALA A 413 38.89 14.12 -1.38
C ALA A 413 38.10 15.01 -0.41
N LEU A 414 37.93 14.56 0.84
CA LEU A 414 37.32 15.34 1.94
C LEU A 414 38.20 16.53 2.32
N ALA A 415 39.51 16.32 2.50
CA ALA A 415 40.45 17.37 2.87
C ALA A 415 40.58 18.46 1.79
N ALA A 416 40.48 18.08 0.51
CA ALA A 416 40.48 18.99 -0.62
C ALA A 416 39.11 19.65 -0.88
N ALA A 417 38.06 19.26 -0.15
CA ALA A 417 36.67 19.68 -0.34
C ALA A 417 36.17 19.46 -1.78
N THR A 418 36.67 18.43 -2.46
CA THR A 418 36.16 17.99 -3.77
C THR A 418 34.92 17.11 -3.64
N MET A 419 34.70 16.57 -2.45
CA MET A 419 33.51 15.82 -2.02
C MET A 419 33.24 16.19 -0.57
N ASP A 420 31.97 16.22 -0.18
CA ASP A 420 31.61 16.24 1.24
C ASP A 420 31.37 14.81 1.76
N ARG A 421 31.03 14.68 3.05
CA ARG A 421 30.78 13.36 3.65
C ARG A 421 29.56 12.65 3.05
N ALA A 422 28.56 13.39 2.59
CA ALA A 422 27.37 12.83 1.95
C ALA A 422 27.72 12.27 0.57
N ASP A 423 28.54 12.98 -0.23
CA ASP A 423 29.09 12.46 -1.49
C ASP A 423 29.86 11.15 -1.27
N VAL A 424 30.72 11.11 -0.25
CA VAL A 424 31.51 9.92 0.08
C VAL A 424 30.60 8.76 0.49
N LEU A 425 29.64 8.98 1.40
CA LEU A 425 28.67 7.95 1.80
C LEU A 425 27.91 7.42 0.57
N VAL A 426 27.37 8.30 -0.27
CA VAL A 426 26.68 7.90 -1.50
C VAL A 426 27.57 7.02 -2.36
N GLN A 427 28.84 7.39 -2.59
CA GLN A 427 29.72 6.56 -3.42
C GLN A 427 30.03 5.19 -2.79
N PHE A 428 30.17 5.11 -1.47
CA PHE A 428 30.29 3.81 -0.79
C PHE A 428 29.06 2.94 -1.02
N THR A 429 27.84 3.51 -1.00
CA THR A 429 26.61 2.76 -1.29
C THR A 429 26.53 2.24 -2.73
N GLN A 430 27.31 2.80 -3.66
CA GLN A 430 27.32 2.43 -5.08
C GLN A 430 28.52 1.58 -5.48
N LEU A 431 29.40 1.19 -4.54
CA LEU A 431 30.51 0.29 -4.83
C LEU A 431 29.97 -1.02 -5.41
N GLU A 432 30.53 -1.48 -6.52
CA GLU A 432 30.09 -2.71 -7.21
C GLU A 432 30.08 -3.92 -6.26
N GLU A 433 31.07 -4.02 -5.36
CA GLU A 433 31.12 -5.04 -4.31
C GLU A 433 29.91 -4.95 -3.38
N TYR A 434 29.56 -3.75 -2.90
CA TYR A 434 28.44 -3.57 -1.99
C TYR A 434 27.08 -3.74 -2.70
N VAL A 435 26.93 -3.24 -3.92
CA VAL A 435 25.76 -3.52 -4.77
C VAL A 435 25.59 -5.02 -4.94
N GLY A 436 26.67 -5.75 -5.22
CA GLY A 436 26.68 -7.21 -5.31
C GLY A 436 26.29 -7.92 -4.01
N LEU A 437 26.77 -7.43 -2.86
CA LEU A 437 26.44 -7.98 -1.53
C LEU A 437 24.97 -7.74 -1.18
N SER A 438 24.47 -6.50 -1.35
CA SER A 438 23.10 -6.12 -1.02
C SER A 438 22.05 -6.74 -1.95
N ASN A 439 22.42 -7.16 -3.16
CA ASN A 439 21.49 -7.82 -4.08
C ASN A 439 20.80 -9.06 -3.49
N ALA A 440 21.44 -9.75 -2.53
CA ALA A 440 20.82 -10.89 -1.85
C ALA A 440 19.56 -10.50 -1.05
N ASP A 441 19.51 -9.24 -0.58
CA ASP A 441 18.42 -8.66 0.22
C ASP A 441 17.44 -7.83 -0.61
N LEU A 442 17.73 -7.64 -1.92
CA LEU A 442 16.99 -6.74 -2.81
C LEU A 442 16.36 -7.43 -4.01
N GLN A 443 16.94 -8.53 -4.50
CA GLN A 443 16.57 -9.08 -5.82
C GLN A 443 15.13 -9.58 -5.93
N ASN A 444 14.42 -9.80 -4.83
CA ASN A 444 13.05 -10.33 -4.84
C ASN A 444 12.30 -9.98 -3.54
N GLY A 445 12.27 -8.70 -3.22
CA GLY A 445 11.65 -8.15 -2.01
C GLY A 445 12.66 -7.53 -1.05
N TYR A 446 12.18 -6.68 -0.14
CA TYR A 446 12.99 -5.88 0.77
C TYR A 446 12.91 -6.44 2.19
N TRP A 447 14.04 -6.83 2.76
CA TRP A 447 14.12 -7.19 4.17
C TRP A 447 14.15 -5.96 5.05
N VAL A 448 13.11 -5.75 5.85
CA VAL A 448 13.00 -4.67 6.83
C VAL A 448 13.05 -5.21 8.24
N MET A 449 13.70 -4.49 9.15
CA MET A 449 13.74 -4.88 10.55
C MET A 449 12.40 -4.61 11.24
N ALA A 450 12.10 -5.43 12.27
CA ALA A 450 10.89 -5.33 13.08
C ALA A 450 10.86 -4.11 14.02
#